data_AF-A0A925J0S2-F1
#
_entry.id   AF-A0A925J0S2-F1
#
_cell.length_a   1.000
_cell.length_b   1.000
_cell.length_c   1.000
_cell.angle_alpha   90.00
_cell.angle_beta   90.00
_cell.angle_gamma   90.00
#
_symmetry.space_group_name_H-M   'P 1'
#
loop_
_entity.id
_entity.type
_entity.pdbx_description
1 polymer ?
#
loop_
_entity_poly.entity_id
_entity_poly.type
_entity_poly.pdbx_seq_one_letter_code
_entity_poly.pdbx_strand_id
1 'polypeptide(L)' 'MALTLLEYLKVILQKVSFDAKLFEKELKKAIHMLVPEEVKSLQAWCYEQFGNVYRRILRRCFATVGFRRFRTSLG' A
#
# COMPACT_ATOMS: atom_id res chain seq x y z
N MET A 1 -7.37 -19.15 -12.52
CA MET A 1 -6.13 -18.35 -12.52
C MET A 1 -5.89 -17.87 -11.10
N ALA A 2 -4.65 -18.01 -10.60
CA ALA A 2 -4.30 -17.54 -9.26
C ALA A 2 -4.02 -16.03 -9.31
N LEU A 3 -4.54 -15.29 -8.34
CA LEU A 3 -4.24 -13.86 -8.19
C LEU A 3 -2.82 -13.71 -7.63
N THR A 4 -2.08 -12.73 -8.14
CA THR A 4 -0.83 -12.30 -7.51
C THR A 4 -1.10 -11.60 -6.18
N LEU A 5 -0.09 -11.51 -5.31
CA LEU A 5 -0.22 -10.81 -4.02
C LEU A 5 -0.60 -9.33 -4.21
N LEU A 6 -0.01 -8.67 -5.21
CA LEU A 6 -0.36 -7.29 -5.56
C LEU A 6 -1.84 -7.15 -5.96
N GLU A 7 -2.36 -8.03 -6.82
CA GLU A 7 -3.77 -8.00 -7.25
C GLU A 7 -4.71 -8.30 -6.10
N TYR A 8 -4.37 -9.29 -5.27
CA TYR A 8 -5.14 -9.62 -4.07
C TYR A 8 -5.25 -8.43 -3.12
N LEU A 9 -4.14 -7.72 -2.88
CA LEU A 9 -4.12 -6.53 -2.03
C LEU A 9 -4.91 -5.36 -2.65
N LYS A 10 -4.87 -5.16 -3.98
CA LYS A 10 -5.71 -4.17 -4.67
C LYS A 10 -7.21 -4.44 -4.43
N VAL A 11 -7.63 -5.71 -4.50
CA VAL A 11 -9.03 -6.10 -4.20
C VAL A 11 -9.40 -5.78 -2.75
N ILE A 12 -8.52 -6.09 -1.79
CA ILE A 12 -8.75 -5.74 -0.39
C ILE A 12 -8.92 -4.22 -0.22
N LEU A 13 -8.00 -3.44 -0.79
CA LEU A 13 -8.03 -1.98 -0.69
C LEU A 13 -9.30 -1.38 -1.28
N GLN A 14 -9.80 -1.90 -2.40
CA GLN A 14 -11.10 -1.53 -2.94
C GLN A 14 -12.23 -1.86 -1.95
N LYS A 15 -12.25 -3.08 -1.41
CA LYS A 15 -13.30 -3.51 -0.48
C LYS A 15 -13.34 -2.69 0.80
N VAL A 16 -12.20 -2.23 1.32
CA VAL A 16 -12.15 -1.42 2.55
C VAL A 16 -12.17 0.08 2.31
N SER A 17 -12.27 0.53 1.05
CA SER A 17 -12.18 1.95 0.68
C SER A 17 -13.36 2.81 1.16
N PHE A 18 -14.39 2.21 1.77
CA PHE A 18 -15.50 2.93 2.38
C PHE A 18 -15.15 3.55 3.75
N ASP A 19 -14.07 3.10 4.41
CA ASP A 19 -13.63 3.63 5.71
C ASP A 19 -12.15 4.06 5.66
N ALA A 20 -11.91 5.33 5.96
CA ALA A 20 -10.59 5.93 5.88
C ALA A 20 -9.56 5.26 6.82
N LYS A 21 -9.96 4.88 8.04
CA LYS A 21 -9.07 4.28 9.04
C LYS A 21 -8.74 2.84 8.65
N LEU A 22 -9.72 2.09 8.17
CA LEU A 22 -9.54 0.72 7.70
C LEU A 22 -8.71 0.68 6.43
N PHE A 23 -8.97 1.57 5.47
CA PHE A 23 -8.16 1.74 4.28
C PHE A 23 -6.69 2.02 4.62
N GLU A 24 -6.42 2.97 5.52
CA GLU A 24 -5.06 3.27 5.97
C GLU A 24 -4.37 2.04 6.61
N LYS A 25 -5.12 1.27 7.40
CA LYS A 25 -4.60 0.06 8.06
C LYS A 25 -4.21 -1.01 7.06
N GLU A 26 -5.06 -1.32 6.08
CA GLU A 26 -4.78 -2.34 5.07
C GLU A 26 -3.71 -1.87 4.07
N LEU A 27 -3.66 -0.57 3.74
CA LEU A 27 -2.61 -0.01 2.90
C LEU A 27 -1.22 -0.18 3.52
N LYS A 28 -1.08 0.06 4.82
CA LYS A 28 0.19 -0.15 5.53
C LYS A 28 0.62 -1.62 5.51
N LYS A 29 -0.32 -2.55 5.66
CA LYS A 29 -0.03 -3.99 5.53
C LYS A 29 0.44 -4.33 4.11
N ALA A 30 -0.27 -3.83 3.10
CA ALA A 30 0.09 -4.06 1.71
C ALA A 30 1.53 -3.61 1.39
N ILE A 31 1.89 -2.40 1.85
CA ILE A 31 3.25 -1.85 1.69
C ILE A 31 4.32 -2.72 2.38
N HIS A 32 4.00 -3.34 3.53
CA HIS A 32 4.93 -4.22 4.24
C HIS A 32 5.07 -5.63 3.62
N MET A 33 4.04 -6.10 2.91
CA MET A 33 3.99 -7.45 2.32
C MET A 33 4.64 -7.53 0.94
N LEU A 34 4.63 -6.42 0.20
CA LEU A 34 5.10 -6.36 -1.18
C LEU A 34 6.60 -6.07 -1.28
N VAL A 35 7.23 -6.57 -2.35
CA VAL A 35 8.61 -6.18 -2.69
C VAL A 35 8.65 -4.74 -3.20
N PRO A 36 9.80 -4.04 -3.14
CA PRO A 36 9.88 -2.62 -3.49
C PRO A 36 9.34 -2.25 -4.88
N GLU A 37 9.53 -3.12 -5.88
CA GLU A 37 9.00 -2.92 -7.23
C GLU A 37 7.47 -2.97 -7.27
N GLU A 38 6.88 -3.94 -6.57
CA GLU A 38 5.43 -4.05 -6.44
C GLU A 38 4.84 -2.90 -5.62
N VAL A 39 5.56 -2.40 -4.60
CA VAL A 39 5.12 -1.22 -3.84
C VAL A 39 5.05 0.02 -4.74
N LYS A 40 5.98 0.20 -5.68
CA LYS A 40 5.91 1.29 -6.68
C LYS A 40 4.66 1.15 -7.55
N SER A 41 4.37 -0.07 -8.02
CA SER A 41 3.17 -0.36 -8.80
C SER A 41 1.88 -0.14 -8.00
N LEU A 42 1.86 -0.55 -6.73
CA LEU A 42 0.76 -0.30 -5.81
C LEU A 42 0.56 1.19 -5.57
N GLN A 43 1.66 1.95 -5.40
CA GLN A 43 1.62 3.39 -5.17
C GLN A 43 0.96 4.11 -6.34
N ALA A 44 1.44 3.89 -7.57
CA ALA A 44 0.88 4.51 -8.77
C ALA A 44 -0.64 4.23 -8.86
N TRP A 45 -1.03 2.97 -8.71
CA TRP A 45 -2.43 2.56 -8.75
C TRP A 45 -3.27 3.19 -7.63
N CYS A 46 -2.76 3.30 -6.40
CA CYS A 46 -3.49 3.94 -5.31
C CYS A 46 -3.73 5.43 -5.56
N TYR A 47 -2.75 6.14 -6.13
CA TYR A 47 -2.92 7.55 -6.49
C TYR A 47 -3.93 7.75 -7.62
N GLU A 48 -3.97 6.85 -8.59
CA GLU A 48 -4.96 6.87 -9.67
C GLU A 48 -6.38 6.60 -9.14
N GLN A 49 -6.57 5.55 -8.35
CA GLN A 49 -7.90 5.12 -7.89
C GLN A 49 -8.44 5.95 -6.73
N PHE A 50 -7.57 6.36 -5.81
CA PHE A 50 -7.97 6.93 -4.53
C PHE A 50 -7.40 8.33 -4.28
N GLY A 51 -6.65 8.89 -5.23
CA GLY A 51 -5.96 10.17 -5.07
C GLY A 51 -6.87 11.34 -4.76
N ASN A 52 -8.13 11.32 -5.22
CA ASN A 52 -9.09 12.40 -4.96
C ASN A 52 -9.59 12.42 -3.50
N VAL A 53 -9.81 11.24 -2.91
CA VAL A 53 -10.41 11.09 -1.57
C VAL A 53 -9.33 10.93 -0.49
N TYR A 54 -8.33 10.09 -0.75
CA TYR A 54 -7.37 9.63 0.25
C TYR A 54 -5.97 10.25 0.11
N ARG A 55 -5.82 11.37 -0.62
CA ARG A 55 -4.53 12.03 -0.88
C ARG A 55 -3.63 12.15 0.36
N ARG A 56 -4.20 12.59 1.49
CA ARG A 56 -3.46 12.77 2.76
C ARG A 56 -2.96 11.44 3.33
N ILE A 57 -3.77 10.38 3.25
CA ILE A 57 -3.41 9.04 3.71
C ILE A 57 -2.32 8.45 2.82
N LEU A 58 -2.48 8.55 1.49
CA LEU A 58 -1.50 8.06 0.52
C LEU A 58 -0.15 8.74 0.73
N ARG A 59 -0.12 10.07 0.87
CA ARG A 59 1.10 10.82 1.13
C ARG A 59 1.82 10.31 2.38
N ARG A 60 1.08 10.10 3.49
CA ARG A 60 1.67 9.60 4.75
C ARG A 60 2.21 8.17 4.62
N CYS A 61 1.44 7.27 4.01
CA CYS A 61 1.82 5.86 3.93
C CYS A 61 3.01 5.63 3.01
N PHE A 62 3.08 6.35 1.88
CA PHE A 62 4.15 6.18 0.90
C PHE A 62 5.40 7.04 1.18
N ALA A 63 5.33 8.05 2.06
CA ALA A 63 6.48 8.91 2.36
C ALA A 63 7.72 8.17 2.90
N THR A 64 7.53 7.07 3.62
CA THR A 64 8.64 6.34 4.29
C THR A 64 9.17 5.16 3.46
N VAL A 65 8.57 4.85 2.31
CA VAL A 65 8.92 3.66 1.51
C VAL A 65 10.32 3.77 0.90
N GLY A 66 10.81 4.99 0.64
CA GLY A 66 12.12 5.23 0.05
C GLY A 66 13.33 5.03 0.99
N PHE A 67 13.13 4.82 2.30
CA PHE A 67 14.23 4.83 3.26
C PHE A 67 14.50 3.51 3.98
N ARG A 68 13.75 2.43 3.71
CA ARG A 68 14.04 1.11 4.30
C ARG A 68 15.17 0.38 3.57
N ARG A 69 16.35 0.98 3.59
CA ARG A 69 17.61 0.24 3.56
C ARG A 69 17.81 -0.35 4.97
N PHE A 70 17.97 -1.67 5.06
CA PHE A 70 18.34 -2.43 6.26
C PHE A 70 17.36 -2.42 7.45
N ARG A 71 16.41 -3.36 7.46
CA ARG A 71 16.12 -4.11 8.70
C ARG A 71 16.46 -5.58 8.46
N THR A 72 17.75 -5.88 8.35
CA THR A 72 18.26 -7.18 8.75
C THR A 72 18.45 -7.16 10.26
N SER A 73 17.94 -8.20 10.91
CA SER A 73 18.24 -8.70 12.26
C SER A 73 19.35 -7.98 13.05
N LEU A 74 19.05 -7.53 14.28
CA LEU A 74 19.95 -7.63 15.44
C LEU A 74 19.19 -7.18 16.71
N GLY A 75 19.14 -8.06 17.73
CA GLY A 75 18.66 -7.78 19.09
C GLY A 75 17.54 -8.69 19.55
#